data_AF-A0A2T5BT94-F1
#
_entry.id   AF-A0A2T5BT94-F1
#
_cell.length_a   1.000
_cell.length_b   1.000
_cell.length_c   1.000
_cell.angle_alpha   90.00
_cell.angle_beta   90.00
_cell.angle_gamma   90.00
#
_symmetry.space_group_name_H-M   'P 1'
#
loop_
_entity.id
_entity.type
_entity.pdbx_description
1 polymer ?
#
loop_
_entity_poly.entity_id
_entity_poly.type
_entity_poly.pdbx_seq_one_letter_code
_entity_poly.pdbx_strand_id
1 'polypeptide(L)' 'MNYRWLLRAKRWAQNPPSEGRVKFIAAIILLCAALFAIDRLVGWPQWLTPNQVPRGRF' A
#
# COMPACT_ATOMS: atom_id res chain seq x y z
N MET A 1 0.48 22.57 -4.96
CA MET A 1 -0.14 22.04 -3.72
C MET A 1 -1.65 22.19 -3.79
N ASN A 2 -2.42 21.18 -3.38
CA ASN A 2 -3.87 21.20 -3.50
C ASN A 2 -4.51 21.34 -2.11
N TYR A 3 -5.12 22.50 -1.84
CA TYR A 3 -5.74 22.88 -0.56
C TYR A 3 -6.76 21.85 -0.04
N ARG A 4 -7.34 21.05 -0.94
CA ARG A 4 -8.27 19.97 -0.59
C ARG A 4 -7.63 18.94 0.35
N TRP A 5 -6.32 18.68 0.22
CA TRP A 5 -5.60 17.76 1.11
C TRP A 5 -5.45 18.31 2.52
N LEU A 6 -5.17 19.61 2.68
CA LEU A 6 -5.09 20.27 3.98
C LEU A 6 -6.44 20.24 4.72
N LEU A 7 -7.52 20.54 4.01
CA LEU A 7 -8.87 20.48 4.58
C LEU A 7 -9.27 19.06 4.99
N ARG A 8 -8.85 18.05 4.22
CA ARG A 8 -9.10 16.63 4.54
C ARG A 8 -8.29 16.17 5.76
N ALA A 9 -7.03 16.57 5.87
CA ALA A 9 -6.19 16.28 7.04
C ALA A 9 -6.75 16.91 8.32
N LYS A 10 -7.19 18.18 8.26
CA LYS A 10 -7.89 18.84 9.37
C LYS A 10 -9.13 18.07 9.80
N ARG A 11 -9.93 17.59 8.84
CA ARG A 11 -11.15 16.81 9.14
C ARG A 11 -10.83 15.45 9.78
N TRP A 12 -9.75 14.79 9.36
CA TRP A 12 -9.29 13.54 9.99
C TRP A 12 -8.85 13.74 11.44
N ALA A 13 -8.22 14.86 11.77
CA ALA A 13 -7.84 15.17 13.14
C ALA A 13 -9.06 15.44 14.04
N GLN A 14 -10.12 16.03 13.50
CA GLN A 14 -11.34 16.38 14.24
C GLN A 14 -12.36 15.23 14.33
N ASN A 15 -12.48 14.44 13.26
CA ASN A 15 -13.38 13.30 13.16
C ASN A 15 -12.64 12.18 12.42
N PRO A 16 -11.85 11.39 13.16
CA PRO A 16 -11.08 10.32 12.55
C PRO A 16 -12.02 9.28 11.92
N PRO A 17 -11.66 8.73 10.75
CA PRO A 17 -12.34 7.57 10.22
C PRO A 17 -12.26 6.39 11.20
N SER A 18 -13.20 5.44 11.11
CA SER A 18 -13.31 4.34 12.07
C SER A 18 -11.97 3.64 12.33
N GLU A 19 -11.61 3.48 13.60
CA GLU A 19 -10.31 2.93 13.99
C GLU A 19 -10.04 1.56 13.38
N GLY A 20 -11.08 0.72 13.25
CA GLY A 20 -10.96 -0.60 12.62
C GLY A 20 -10.48 -0.51 11.17
N ARG A 21 -10.97 0.47 10.39
CA ARG A 21 -10.54 0.67 9.00
C ARG A 21 -9.10 1.18 8.93
N VAL A 22 -8.71 2.06 9.84
CA VAL A 22 -7.32 2.58 9.90
C VAL A 22 -6.35 1.45 10.26
N LYS A 23 -6.66 0.66 11.29
CA LYS A 23 -5.86 -0.50 11.70
C LYS A 23 -5.74 -1.54 10.58
N PHE A 24 -6.83 -1.81 9.87
CA PHE A 24 -6.83 -2.73 8.73
C PHE A 24 -5.88 -2.27 7.62
N ILE A 25 -5.97 -1.01 7.20
CA ILE A 25 -5.10 -0.45 6.16
C ILE A 25 -3.64 -0.40 6.64
N ALA A 26 -3.41 0.00 7.90
CA ALA A 26 -2.08 0.04 8.48
C ALA A 26 -1.42 -1.36 8.51
N ALA A 27 -2.19 -2.39 8.87
CA ALA A 27 -1.73 -3.79 8.85
C ALA A 27 -1.35 -4.25 7.43
N ILE A 28 -2.17 -3.92 6.42
CA ILE A 28 -1.87 -4.22 5.01
C ILE A 28 -0.59 -3.52 4.56
N ILE A 29 -0.43 -2.22 4.88
CA ILE A 29 0.78 -1.47 4.53
C ILE A 29 2.01 -2.09 5.19
N LEU A 30 1.91 -2.48 6.47
CA LEU A 30 2.98 -3.17 7.18
C LEU A 30 3.34 -4.50 6.52
N LEU A 31 2.35 -5.29 6.13
CA LEU A 31 2.55 -6.56 5.43
C LEU A 31 3.28 -6.35 4.09
N CYS A 32 2.84 -5.38 3.28
CA CYS A 32 3.49 -5.04 2.02
C CYS A 32 4.92 -4.54 2.22
N ALA A 33 5.16 -3.70 3.23
CA ALA A 33 6.49 -3.20 3.56
C ALA A 33 7.42 -4.31 4.04
N ALA A 34 6.91 -5.26 4.85
CA ALA A 34 7.66 -6.43 5.28
C ALA A 34 8.02 -7.33 4.09
N LEU A 35 7.07 -7.61 3.20
CA LEU A 35 7.32 -8.34 1.95
C LEU A 35 8.40 -7.66 1.10
N PHE A 36 8.31 -6.34 0.93
CA PHE A 36 9.30 -5.57 0.18
C PHE A 36 10.69 -5.59 0.83
N ALA A 37 10.75 -5.51 2.16
CA ALA A 37 12.02 -5.61 2.89
C ALA A 37 12.65 -7.00 2.72
N ILE A 38 11.84 -8.07 2.77
CA ILE A 38 12.29 -9.45 2.55
C ILE A 38 12.80 -9.62 1.12
N ASP A 39 12.06 -9.12 0.12
CA ASP A 39 12.48 -9.13 -1.29
C ASP A 39 13.85 -8.47 -1.48
N ARG A 40 14.06 -7.32 -0.85
CA ARG A 40 15.31 -6.56 -1.02
C ARG A 40 16.52 -7.21 -0.36
N LEU A 41 16.31 -7.99 0.71
CA LEU A 41 17.37 -8.61 1.52
C LEU A 41 17.73 -10.03 1.06
N VAL A 42 16.74 -10.83 0.62
CA VAL A 42 16.94 -12.25 0.22
C VAL A 42 16.96 -12.40 -1.30
N GLY A 43 16.38 -11.45 -2.03
CA GLY A 43 16.14 -11.55 -3.47
C GLY A 43 14.84 -12.31 -3.78
N TRP A 44 14.13 -11.89 -4.83
CA TRP A 44 12.91 -12.57 -5.24
C TRP A 44 13.21 -13.93 -5.87
N PRO A 45 12.64 -15.01 -5.36
CA PRO A 45 12.85 -16.32 -5.95
C PRO A 45 12.18 -16.43 -7.32
N GLN A 46 12.86 -17.09 -8.26
CA GLN A 46 12.42 -17.25 -9.65
C GLN A 46 11.07 -17.95 -9.80
N TRP A 47 10.69 -18.79 -8.82
CA TRP A 47 9.40 -19.49 -8.79
C TRP A 47 8.22 -18.61 -8.34
N LEU A 48 8.49 -17.45 -7.74
CA LEU A 48 7.50 -16.40 -7.43
C LEU A 48 7.52 -15.25 -8.44
N THR A 49 8.43 -15.27 -9.42
CA THR A 49 8.43 -14.27 -10.48
C THR A 49 7.17 -14.42 -11.32
N PRO A 50 6.30 -13.40 -11.40
CA PRO A 50 5.10 -13.47 -12.23
C PRO A 50 5.50 -13.64 -13.69
N ASN A 51 4.92 -14.64 -14.36
CA ASN A 51 5.06 -14.78 -15.80
C ASN A 51 4.46 -13.53 -16.47
N GLN A 52 5.26 -12.81 -17.25
CA GLN A 52 4.78 -11.65 -17.98
C GLN A 52 3.74 -12.12 -19.00
N VAL A 53 2.47 -11.84 -18.76
CA VAL A 53 1.42 -12.05 -19.76
C VAL A 53 1.67 -10.99 -20.83
N PRO A 54 1.90 -11.36 -22.11
CA PRO A 54 2.02 -10.38 -23.18
C PRO A 54 0.76 -9.49 -23.12
N ARG A 55 0.94 -8.17 -23.04
CA ARG A 55 -0.21 -7.27 -23.15
C ARG A 55 -0.87 -7.56 -24.49
N GLY A 56 -2.06 -8.16 -24.43
CA GLY A 56 -2.95 -8.30 -25.58
C GLY A 56 -3.11 -6.92 -26.18
N ARG A 57 -2.45 -6.70 -27.30
CA ARG A 57 -2.60 -5.52 -28.14
C ARG A 57 -3.86 -5.79 -28.95
N PHE A 58 -4.98 -5.24 -28.49
CA PHE A 58 -6.17 -5.08 -29.33
C PHE A 58 -5.91 -3.95 -30.33
#